data_AF-A0AA40S7Q6-F1
#
_entry.id   AF-A0AA40S7Q6-F1
#
_cell.length_a   1.000
_cell.length_b   1.000
_cell.length_c   1.000
_cell.angle_alpha   90.00
_cell.angle_beta   90.00
_cell.angle_gamma   90.00
#
_symmetry.space_group_name_H-M   'P 1'
#
loop_
_entity.id
_entity.type
_entity.pdbx_description
1 polymer ?
#
loop_
_entity_poly.entity_id
_entity_poly.type
_entity_poly.pdbx_seq_one_letter_code
_entity_poly.pdbx_strand_id
1 'polypeptide(L)'
;MSDNALVKCLDDGLTPADWYAILNGRVFFWPTRARLSTLLNADTYRNDPQTVLTIDTRSLVDAYADKIQLSPINSGSTIMNPARRGKLTFAHIADFPLEDKRKRPRSDPPVAEVVVPDRVTSMTDHVLTVHRMRGDTILQEIWRNPRASADDGP
;
A
#
# COMPACT_ATOMS: atom_id res chain seq x y z
N MET A 1 2.14 5.58 14.39
CA MET A 1 2.73 4.39 15.04
C MET A 1 3.54 4.87 16.25
N SER A 2 3.49 4.15 17.38
CA SER A 2 4.30 4.50 18.57
C SER A 2 5.39 3.47 18.81
N ASP A 3 6.56 3.91 19.27
CA ASP A 3 7.70 3.03 19.51
C ASP A 3 7.38 1.94 20.54
N ASN A 4 6.64 2.28 21.60
CA ASN A 4 6.21 1.32 22.63
C ASN A 4 5.34 0.18 22.08
N ALA A 5 4.52 0.44 21.06
CA ALA A 5 3.74 -0.61 20.41
C ALA A 5 4.60 -1.39 19.41
N LEU A 6 5.47 -0.68 18.70
CA LEU A 6 6.34 -1.24 17.68
C LEU A 6 7.34 -2.26 18.23
N VAL A 7 8.03 -1.95 19.32
CA VAL A 7 9.01 -2.85 19.97
C VAL A 7 8.40 -4.23 20.29
N LYS A 8 7.11 -4.29 20.61
CA LYS A 8 6.43 -5.54 20.99
C LYS A 8 6.20 -6.50 19.82
N CYS A 9 6.27 -6.01 18.59
CA CYS A 9 5.97 -6.79 17.39
C CYS A 9 7.14 -6.90 16.41
N LEU A 10 8.30 -6.33 16.74
CA LEU A 10 9.52 -6.48 15.94
C LEU A 10 10.17 -7.86 16.12
N ASP A 11 10.64 -8.41 15.01
CA ASP A 11 11.45 -9.61 14.89
C ASP A 11 12.90 -9.25 14.49
N ASP A 12 13.77 -10.26 14.34
CA ASP A 12 15.12 -10.13 13.78
C ASP A 12 16.08 -9.17 14.50
N GLY A 13 15.78 -8.84 15.76
CA GLY A 13 16.55 -7.90 16.57
C GLY A 13 16.42 -6.44 16.11
N LEU A 14 15.39 -6.11 15.31
CA LEU A 14 15.17 -4.75 14.83
C LEU A 14 14.77 -3.80 15.97
N THR A 15 15.27 -2.57 15.90
CA THR A 15 14.78 -1.45 16.70
C THR A 15 13.68 -0.68 15.96
N PRO A 16 12.90 0.18 16.65
CA PRO A 16 11.98 1.11 15.98
C PRO A 16 12.65 1.94 14.88
N ALA A 17 13.86 2.44 15.13
CA ALA A 17 14.61 3.22 14.15
C ALA A 17 14.93 2.41 12.89
N ASP A 18 15.34 1.16 13.03
CA ASP A 18 15.58 0.27 11.89
C ASP A 18 14.30 0.04 11.08
N TRP A 19 13.17 -0.14 11.76
CA TRP A 19 11.88 -0.31 11.09
C TRP A 19 11.47 0.95 10.33
N TYR A 20 11.62 2.13 10.93
CA TYR A 20 11.36 3.39 10.23
C TYR A 20 12.27 3.57 9.00
N ALA A 21 13.55 3.20 9.10
CA ALA A 21 14.46 3.23 7.95
C ALA A 21 14.03 2.27 6.83
N ILE A 22 13.55 1.07 7.19
CA ILE A 22 12.97 0.10 6.23
C ILE A 22 11.76 0.74 5.54
N LEU A 23 10.83 1.33 6.28
CA LEU A 23 9.63 1.95 5.70
C LEU A 23 9.98 3.16 4.81
N ASN A 24 10.86 4.04 5.27
CA ASN A 24 11.21 5.27 4.55
C ASN A 24 11.98 4.99 3.24
N GLY A 25 12.57 3.81 3.09
CA GLY A 25 13.22 3.38 1.85
C GLY A 25 12.28 2.74 0.84
N ARG A 26 10.96 2.96 0.92
CA ARG A 26 9.95 2.27 0.12
C ARG A 26 8.81 3.19 -0.32
N VAL A 27 8.24 2.88 -1.49
CA VAL A 27 6.99 3.44 -2.00
C VAL A 27 5.89 2.39 -1.85
N PHE A 28 4.78 2.77 -1.23
CA PHE A 28 3.67 1.88 -0.92
C PHE A 28 2.44 2.20 -1.77
N PHE A 29 1.77 1.15 -2.23
CA PHE A 29 0.54 1.22 -3.00
C PHE A 29 -0.54 0.37 -2.34
N TRP A 30 -1.77 0.89 -2.35
CA TRP A 30 -2.95 0.15 -1.94
C TRP A 30 -3.42 -0.74 -3.10
N PRO A 31 -3.46 -2.07 -2.93
CA PRO A 31 -3.82 -2.98 -4.02
C PRO A 31 -5.32 -2.95 -4.36
N THR A 32 -6.16 -2.38 -3.48
CA THR A 32 -7.61 -2.34 -3.67
C THR A 32 -8.21 -1.01 -3.24
N ARG A 33 -9.30 -0.62 -3.90
CA ARG A 33 -10.12 0.55 -3.55
C ARG A 33 -10.62 0.50 -2.10
N ALA A 34 -11.01 -0.68 -1.63
CA ALA A 34 -11.48 -0.87 -0.25
C ALA A 34 -10.39 -0.55 0.80
N ARG A 35 -9.13 -0.91 0.54
CA ARG A 35 -8.02 -0.58 1.44
C ARG A 35 -7.68 0.91 1.42
N LEU A 36 -7.71 1.53 0.23
CA LEU A 36 -7.61 2.98 0.10
C LEU A 36 -8.72 3.69 0.89
N SER A 37 -9.97 3.27 0.72
CA SER A 37 -11.13 3.81 1.43
C SER A 37 -10.97 3.73 2.96
N THR A 38 -10.42 2.62 3.46
CA THR A 38 -10.11 2.47 4.89
C THR A 38 -9.12 3.53 5.38
N LEU A 39 -8.09 3.85 4.60
CA LEU A 39 -7.15 4.93 4.91
C LEU A 39 -7.83 6.29 4.86
N LEU A 40 -8.54 6.59 3.75
CA LEU A 40 -9.16 7.89 3.53
C LEU A 40 -10.23 8.23 4.58
N ASN A 41 -10.90 7.23 5.14
CA ASN A 41 -11.92 7.39 6.18
C ASN A 41 -11.38 7.25 7.60
N ALA A 42 -10.08 6.98 7.80
CA ALA A 42 -9.52 6.91 9.14
C ALA A 42 -9.61 8.26 9.86
N ASP A 43 -9.75 8.23 11.20
CA ASP A 43 -10.01 9.43 12.00
C ASP A 43 -9.03 10.58 11.76
N THR A 44 -7.76 10.25 11.53
CA THR A 44 -6.70 11.21 11.26
C THR A 44 -6.81 11.88 9.90
N TYR A 45 -7.47 11.25 8.91
CA TYR A 45 -7.46 11.68 7.51
C TYR A 45 -8.84 12.04 6.95
N ARG A 46 -9.94 11.59 7.56
CA ARG A 46 -11.31 11.67 7.02
C ARG A 46 -11.80 13.07 6.62
N ASN A 47 -11.22 14.12 7.22
CA ASN A 47 -11.59 15.50 6.93
C ASN A 47 -10.64 16.19 5.93
N ASP A 48 -9.48 15.59 5.67
CA ASP A 48 -8.42 16.18 4.87
C ASP A 48 -8.51 15.73 3.42
N PRO A 49 -8.57 16.66 2.45
CA PRO A 49 -8.52 16.29 1.05
C PRO A 49 -7.19 15.63 0.67
N GLN A 50 -7.24 14.44 0.10
CA GLN A 50 -6.10 13.67 -0.38
C GLN A 50 -6.05 13.68 -1.91
N THR A 51 -4.84 13.62 -2.47
CA THR A 51 -4.63 13.40 -3.91
C THR A 51 -4.42 11.92 -4.14
N VAL A 52 -5.34 11.29 -4.87
CA VAL A 52 -5.34 9.85 -5.16
C VAL A 52 -4.93 9.64 -6.60
N LEU A 53 -3.89 8.84 -6.80
CA LEU A 53 -3.40 8.42 -8.11
C LEU A 53 -3.85 6.98 -8.36
N THR A 54 -4.63 6.76 -9.41
CA THR A 54 -4.96 5.41 -9.88
C THR A 54 -3.83 4.94 -10.79
N ILE A 55 -3.21 3.81 -10.45
CA ILE A 55 -2.04 3.28 -11.16
C ILE A 55 -2.43 2.09 -12.02
N ASP A 56 -1.96 2.07 -13.26
CA ASP A 56 -1.98 0.89 -14.13
C ASP A 56 -1.07 -0.18 -13.54
N THR A 57 -1.69 -1.18 -12.94
CA THR A 57 -0.98 -2.27 -12.27
C THR A 57 -0.10 -3.05 -13.24
N ARG A 58 -0.54 -3.25 -14.50
CA ARG A 58 0.25 -3.97 -15.49
C ARG A 58 1.53 -3.20 -15.81
N SER A 59 1.39 -1.90 -16.13
CA SER A 59 2.54 -1.04 -16.43
C SER A 59 3.56 -0.99 -15.29
N LEU A 60 3.07 -0.91 -14.04
CA LEU A 60 3.95 -0.92 -12.86
C LEU A 60 4.65 -2.29 -12.69
N VAL A 61 3.92 -3.39 -12.83
CA VAL A 61 4.49 -4.75 -12.71
C VAL A 61 5.50 -5.01 -13.82
N ASP A 62 5.19 -4.68 -15.07
CA ASP A 62 6.10 -4.88 -16.20
C ASP A 62 7.43 -4.12 -16.01
N ALA A 63 7.39 -2.95 -15.37
CA ALA A 63 8.57 -2.12 -15.11
C ALA A 63 9.37 -2.51 -13.86
N TYR A 64 8.74 -3.12 -12.85
CA TYR A 64 9.35 -3.36 -11.53
C TYR A 64 9.18 -4.79 -11.00
N ALA A 65 8.79 -5.77 -11.82
CA ALA A 65 8.46 -7.13 -11.37
C ALA A 65 9.57 -7.79 -10.52
N ASP A 66 10.84 -7.54 -10.86
CA ASP A 66 12.02 -8.04 -10.16
C ASP A 66 12.23 -7.36 -8.78
N LYS A 67 11.69 -6.16 -8.60
CA LYS A 67 11.87 -5.33 -7.39
C LYS A 67 10.65 -5.29 -6.49
N ILE A 68 9.45 -5.51 -7.04
CA ILE A 68 8.21 -5.42 -6.28
C ILE A 68 8.26 -6.42 -5.12
N GLN A 69 7.97 -5.88 -3.94
CA GLN A 69 7.74 -6.63 -2.72
C GLN A 69 6.28 -6.50 -2.33
N LEU A 70 5.76 -7.52 -1.66
CA LEU A 70 4.40 -7.59 -1.19
C LEU A 70 4.41 -7.74 0.33
N SER A 71 3.48 -7.06 1.00
CA SER A 71 3.27 -7.19 2.44
C SER A 71 1.86 -7.72 2.72
N PRO A 72 1.70 -8.68 3.65
CA PRO A 72 0.39 -9.17 4.07
C PRO A 72 -0.30 -8.23 5.07
N ILE A 73 0.39 -7.20 5.55
CA ILE A 73 -0.09 -6.29 6.61
C ILE A 73 0.07 -4.82 6.21
N ASN A 74 -0.68 -3.93 6.86
CA ASN A 74 -0.36 -2.50 6.83
C ASN A 74 0.90 -2.27 7.69
N SER A 75 2.05 -2.15 7.04
CA SER A 75 3.35 -2.12 7.70
C SER A 75 3.61 -0.82 8.48
N GLY A 76 2.86 0.25 8.17
CA GLY A 76 2.90 1.55 8.84
C GLY A 76 2.02 1.66 10.09
N SER A 77 1.27 0.62 10.47
CA SER A 77 0.32 0.68 11.59
C SER A 77 0.62 -0.34 12.70
N THR A 78 0.53 0.10 13.95
CA THR A 78 0.57 -0.75 15.16
C THR A 78 -0.72 -0.69 15.98
N ILE A 79 -1.77 -0.03 15.47
CA ILE A 79 -2.91 0.40 16.28
C ILE A 79 -3.83 -0.78 16.63
N MET A 80 -4.17 -1.60 15.63
CA MET A 80 -5.11 -2.71 15.78
C MET A 80 -4.38 -4.03 15.55
N ASN A 81 -4.36 -4.90 16.56
CA ASN A 81 -3.75 -6.23 16.52
C ASN A 81 -2.38 -6.25 15.81
N PRO A 82 -1.34 -5.65 16.40
CA PRO A 82 -0.08 -5.41 15.71
C PRO A 82 0.59 -6.73 15.28
N ALA A 83 0.55 -7.00 13.98
CA ALA A 83 1.18 -8.16 13.40
C ALA A 83 2.71 -8.14 13.57
N ARG A 84 3.28 -9.34 13.68
CA ARG A 84 4.72 -9.58 13.69
C ARG A 84 5.36 -9.00 12.43
N ARG A 85 6.54 -8.40 12.59
CA ARG A 85 7.21 -7.68 11.51
C ARG A 85 8.72 -7.72 11.64
N GLY A 86 9.38 -7.94 10.52
CA GLY A 86 10.80 -8.22 10.43
C GLY A 86 11.29 -8.13 8.98
N LYS A 87 12.48 -8.67 8.73
CA LYS A 87 13.11 -8.70 7.40
C LYS A 87 12.26 -9.44 6.36
N LEU A 88 11.42 -10.37 6.81
CA LEU A 88 10.51 -11.16 5.95
C LEU A 88 9.12 -10.55 5.80
N THR A 89 8.84 -9.36 6.34
CA THR A 89 7.54 -8.70 6.14
C THR A 89 7.28 -8.36 4.68
N PHE A 90 8.35 -8.09 3.93
CA PHE A 90 8.30 -7.76 2.51
C PHE A 90 8.94 -8.90 1.73
N ALA A 91 8.12 -9.65 0.98
CA ALA A 91 8.61 -10.73 0.12
C ALA A 91 8.44 -10.36 -1.36
N HIS A 92 9.36 -10.80 -2.22
CA HIS A 92 9.19 -10.66 -3.66
C HIS A 92 7.94 -11.40 -4.15
N ILE A 93 7.41 -11.02 -5.31
CA ILE A 93 6.19 -11.63 -5.88
C ILE A 93 6.30 -13.16 -5.93
N ALA A 94 7.45 -13.69 -6.36
CA ALA A 94 7.67 -15.13 -6.51
C ALA A 94 7.71 -15.88 -5.17
N ASP A 95 8.11 -15.20 -4.10
CA ASP A 95 8.31 -15.77 -2.76
C ASP A 95 7.16 -15.45 -1.81
N PHE A 96 6.17 -14.66 -2.24
CA PHE A 96 5.11 -14.20 -1.37
C PHE A 96 4.21 -15.37 -0.96
N PRO A 97 4.06 -15.65 0.34
CA PRO A 97 3.28 -16.77 0.81
C PRO A 97 1.79 -16.49 0.57
N LEU A 98 1.24 -17.14 -0.45
CA LEU A 98 -0.21 -17.21 -0.63
C LEU A 98 -0.76 -18.17 0.42
N GLU A 99 -1.31 -17.64 1.52
CA GLU A 99 -2.09 -18.50 2.40
C GLU A 99 -3.29 -19.08 1.64
N ASP A 100 -3.64 -20.30 2.04
CA ASP A 100 -4.75 -21.03 1.44
C ASP A 100 -6.07 -20.23 1.59
N LYS A 101 -6.70 -19.92 0.45
CA LYS A 101 -7.93 -19.10 0.38
C LYS A 101 -9.05 -19.61 1.29
N ARG A 102 -9.03 -20.90 1.64
CA ARG A 102 -10.00 -21.56 2.53
C ARG A 102 -9.92 -21.10 3.99
N LYS A 103 -8.77 -20.57 4.41
CA LYS A 103 -8.51 -20.15 5.80
C LYS A 103 -8.78 -18.66 6.06
N ARG A 104 -9.12 -17.89 5.01
CA ARG A 104 -9.35 -16.44 5.11
C ARG A 104 -10.83 -16.09 4.93
N PRO A 105 -11.36 -15.08 5.66
CA PRO A 105 -12.61 -14.46 5.30
C PRO A 105 -12.54 -13.99 3.84
N ARG A 106 -13.62 -14.16 3.06
CA ARG A 106 -13.66 -13.81 1.62
C ARG A 106 -13.28 -12.34 1.33
N SER A 107 -13.33 -11.46 2.33
CA SER A 107 -13.10 -10.03 2.22
C SER A 107 -11.67 -9.57 2.46
N ASP A 108 -10.74 -10.43 2.93
CA ASP A 108 -9.36 -10.00 3.20
C ASP A 108 -8.42 -10.40 2.05
N PRO A 109 -7.95 -9.45 1.22
CA PRO A 109 -7.04 -9.76 0.14
C PRO A 109 -5.70 -10.23 0.72
N PRO A 110 -5.02 -11.15 0.03
CA PRO A 110 -3.82 -11.74 0.57
C PRO A 110 -2.63 -10.78 0.67
N VAL A 111 -2.69 -9.70 -0.10
CA VAL A 111 -1.72 -8.62 -0.14
C VAL A 111 -2.40 -7.40 0.44
N ALA A 112 -1.80 -6.83 1.47
CA ALA A 112 -2.24 -5.57 2.06
C ALA A 112 -1.59 -4.36 1.39
N GLU A 113 -0.33 -4.51 0.97
CA GLU A 113 0.46 -3.44 0.35
C GLU A 113 1.29 -4.02 -0.80
N VAL A 114 1.32 -3.30 -1.92
CA VAL A 114 2.31 -3.48 -2.99
C VAL A 114 3.41 -2.46 -2.77
N VAL A 115 4.66 -2.87 -2.84
CA VAL A 115 5.80 -2.07 -2.42
C VAL A 115 6.87 -2.05 -3.49
N VAL A 116 7.37 -0.86 -3.82
CA VAL A 116 8.57 -0.68 -4.64
C VAL A 116 9.68 -0.08 -3.78
N PRO A 117 10.84 -0.74 -3.64
CA PRO A 117 11.99 -0.18 -2.91
C PRO A 117 12.55 1.09 -3.56
N ASP A 118 13.10 1.98 -2.74
CA ASP A 118 13.69 3.29 -3.08
C ASP A 118 12.70 4.26 -3.75
N ARG A 119 12.43 4.07 -5.05
CA ARG A 119 11.63 5.00 -5.84
C ARG A 119 10.92 4.33 -7.02
N VAL A 120 9.86 4.97 -7.49
CA VAL A 120 9.29 4.75 -8.82
C VAL A 120 9.69 5.91 -9.71
N THR A 121 10.57 5.65 -10.67
CA THR A 121 10.93 6.62 -11.72
C THR A 121 9.79 6.75 -12.73
N SER A 122 9.57 7.95 -13.24
CA SER A 122 8.56 8.25 -14.26
C SER A 122 7.14 7.80 -13.89
N MET A 123 6.68 8.15 -12.68
CA MET A 123 5.34 7.81 -12.18
C MET A 123 4.21 8.11 -13.19
N THR A 124 4.33 9.20 -13.95
CA THR A 124 3.37 9.60 -14.98
C THR A 124 3.07 8.53 -16.03
N ASP A 125 4.02 7.63 -16.30
CA ASP A 125 3.87 6.54 -17.28
C ASP A 125 2.91 5.46 -16.76
N HIS A 126 2.77 5.37 -15.44
CA HIS A 126 1.95 4.38 -14.76
C HIS A 126 0.60 4.94 -14.30
N VAL A 127 0.41 6.25 -14.19
CA VAL A 127 -0.85 6.85 -13.71
C VAL A 127 -1.93 6.82 -14.81
N LEU A 128 -3.13 6.38 -14.43
CA LEU A 128 -4.34 6.40 -15.26
C LEU A 128 -5.20 7.62 -14.94
N THR A 129 -5.43 7.91 -13.66
CA THR A 129 -6.22 9.08 -13.23
C THR A 129 -5.64 9.71 -11.98
N VAL A 130 -5.94 10.98 -11.78
CA VAL A 130 -5.65 11.72 -10.55
C VAL A 130 -6.93 12.37 -10.06
N HIS A 131 -7.29 12.08 -8.81
CA HIS A 131 -8.49 12.60 -8.18
C HIS A 131 -8.13 13.30 -6.86
N ARG A 132 -8.84 14.39 -6.55
CA ARG A 132 -8.87 14.96 -5.21
C ARG A 132 -10.07 14.36 -4.47
N MET A 133 -9.83 13.73 -3.33
CA MET A 133 -10.86 13.02 -2.55
C MET A 133 -10.90 13.48 -1.10
N ARG A 134 -12.06 13.38 -0.44
CA ARG A 134 -12.20 13.46 1.02
C ARG A 134 -13.07 12.29 1.47
N GLY A 135 -12.50 11.37 2.26
CA GLY A 135 -13.09 10.06 2.46
C GLY A 135 -13.35 9.39 1.11
N ASP A 136 -14.55 8.85 0.91
CA ASP A 136 -14.97 8.26 -0.37
C ASP A 136 -15.54 9.28 -1.37
N THR A 137 -15.62 10.56 -1.00
CA THR A 137 -16.16 11.60 -1.88
C THR A 137 -15.08 12.09 -2.85
N ILE A 138 -15.32 11.94 -4.15
CA ILE A 138 -14.52 12.60 -5.20
C ILE A 138 -14.89 14.09 -5.22
N LEU A 139 -13.94 14.95 -4.90
CA LEU A 139 -14.10 16.40 -4.97
C LEU A 139 -13.81 16.93 -6.38
N GLN A 140 -12.84 16.34 -7.07
CA GLN A 140 -12.40 16.76 -8.39
C GLN A 140 -11.63 15.65 -9.11
N GLU A 141 -11.87 15.46 -10.41
CA GLU A 141 -10.92 14.78 -11.30
C GLU A 141 -9.90 15.83 -11.78
N ILE A 142 -8.64 15.66 -11.37
CA ILE A 142 -7.53 16.58 -11.68
C ILE A 142 -6.99 16.28 -13.08
N TRP A 143 -6.87 15.00 -13.41
CA TRP A 143 -6.27 14.55 -14.66
C TRP A 143 -6.68 13.11 -15.01
N ARG A 144 -6.75 12.83 -16.32
CA ARG A 144 -6.99 11.49 -16.87
C ARG A 144 -6.06 11.24 -18.04
N ASN A 145 -5.41 10.07 -18.03
CA ASN A 145 -4.56 9.61 -19.11
C ASN A 145 -5.44 9.20 -20.31
N PRO A 146 -5.09 9.55 -21.56
CA PRO A 146 -5.84 9.08 -22.75
C PRO A 146 -5.98 7.55 -22.88
N ARG A 147 -5.10 6.77 -22.25
CA ARG A 147 -5.18 5.29 -22.18
C ARG A 147 -6.06 4.77 -21.04
N ALA A 148 -6.58 5.62 -20.17
CA ALA A 148 -7.51 5.22 -19.13
C ALA A 148 -8.89 4.92 -19.71
N SER A 149 -9.48 3.82 -19.27
CA SER A 149 -10.87 3.46 -19.52
C SER A 149 -11.83 4.34 -18.70
N ALA A 150 -13.13 4.26 -18.98
CA ALA A 150 -14.15 4.98 -18.22
C ALA A 150 -14.25 4.49 -16.76
N ASP A 151 -13.90 3.22 -16.50
CA ASP A 151 -13.99 2.60 -15.17
C ASP A 151 -12.74 2.83 -14.32
N ASP A 152 -11.68 3.41 -14.91
CA ASP A 152 -10.46 3.77 -14.19
C ASP A 152 -10.70 4.98 -13.29
N GLY A 153 -10.34 4.80 -12.02
CA GLY A 153 -10.60 5.72 -10.93
C GLY A 153 -10.66 4.99 -9.58
N PRO A 154 -10.84 5.76 -8.49
CA PRO A 154 -11.03 5.23 -7.15
C PRO A 154 -12.35 4.48 -6.93
#